data_AF-A0A8D2KYG7-F1
#
_entry.id   AF-A0A8D2KYG7-F1
#
_cell.length_a   1.000
_cell.length_b   1.000
_cell.length_c   1.000
_cell.angle_alpha   90.00
_cell.angle_beta   90.00
_cell.angle_gamma   90.00
#
_symmetry.space_group_name_H-M   'P 1'
#
loop_
_entity.id
_entity.type
_entity.pdbx_description
1 polymer ?
#
loop_
_entity_poly.entity_id
_entity_poly.type
_entity_poly.pdbx_seq_one_letter_code
_entity_poly.pdbx_strand_id
1 'polypeptide(L)'
;MESLLEKTSDTSNLQYTFVMLAILLLESTTLLIGNGTHDQKGLEDFPYGSSVTYLCDPGYILIGSATIHCLSSGVWDGPVPKFAGCPPPFIQNGGHSSQQAAVFTRGMVVTYTCDSGYNLTGEKTIYCTDLGTWSFPAPRCEGMLFRIVHCGSRNAIYTMGKSSLEELKTCLRQLPKLRSLQIFQNY
;
A
#
# COMPACT_ATOMS: atom_id res chain seq x y z
N MET A 1 61.33 20.42 15.86
CA MET A 1 61.28 21.88 15.63
C MET A 1 60.56 22.07 14.30
N GLU A 2 59.33 22.58 14.37
CA GLU A 2 58.50 23.22 13.31
C GLU A 2 58.08 22.36 12.10
N SER A 3 56.81 21.92 11.94
CA SER A 3 55.55 22.62 11.53
C SER A 3 55.52 23.01 10.04
N LEU A 4 54.85 22.21 9.20
CA LEU A 4 53.52 22.43 8.58
C LEU A 4 53.48 23.51 7.48
N LEU A 5 53.12 23.09 6.26
CA LEU A 5 52.22 23.80 5.32
C LEU A 5 51.91 22.91 4.08
N GLU A 6 50.81 22.17 4.19
CA GLU A 6 49.67 22.12 3.27
C GLU A 6 49.89 22.18 1.73
N LYS A 7 49.55 21.07 1.05
CA LYS A 7 48.88 21.08 -0.27
C LYS A 7 47.96 19.86 -0.38
N THR A 8 46.68 20.12 -0.16
CA THR A 8 45.54 19.27 -0.51
C THR A 8 45.21 19.47 -1.99
N SER A 9 45.33 18.43 -2.83
CA SER A 9 44.70 18.40 -4.16
C SER A 9 44.59 16.97 -4.71
N ASP A 10 43.37 16.42 -4.59
CA ASP A 10 42.73 15.39 -5.42
C ASP A 10 43.38 14.00 -5.60
N THR A 11 43.32 13.20 -4.54
CA THR A 11 43.22 11.73 -4.63
C THR A 11 41.77 11.23 -4.68
N SER A 12 40.80 12.14 -4.76
CA SER A 12 39.35 11.89 -4.65
C SER A 12 38.71 11.31 -5.93
N ASN A 13 39.32 11.46 -7.11
CA ASN A 13 38.66 11.08 -8.36
C ASN A 13 39.02 9.65 -8.83
N LEU A 14 40.28 9.22 -8.62
CA LEU A 14 40.69 7.85 -8.94
C LEU A 14 40.12 6.82 -7.97
N GLN A 15 40.05 7.13 -6.67
CA GLN A 15 39.51 6.18 -5.69
C GLN A 15 37.99 5.99 -5.86
N TYR A 16 37.24 7.05 -6.18
CA TYR A 16 35.81 6.94 -6.49
C TYR A 16 35.54 6.29 -7.85
N THR A 17 36.36 6.54 -8.88
CA THR A 17 36.23 5.81 -10.16
C THR A 17 36.58 4.33 -10.01
N PHE A 18 37.60 3.97 -9.21
CA PHE A 18 37.88 2.57 -8.88
C PHE A 18 36.77 1.90 -8.08
N VAL A 19 36.15 2.61 -7.12
CA VAL A 19 34.99 2.10 -6.37
C VAL A 19 33.76 1.96 -7.29
N MET A 20 33.51 2.90 -8.19
CA MET A 20 32.40 2.82 -9.16
C MET A 20 32.62 1.76 -10.24
N LEU A 21 33.87 1.55 -10.70
CA LEU A 21 34.22 0.44 -11.61
C LEU A 21 34.18 -0.91 -10.91
N ALA A 22 34.53 -0.99 -9.62
CA ALA A 22 34.37 -2.21 -8.82
C ALA A 22 32.89 -2.55 -8.59
N ILE A 23 32.01 -1.56 -8.39
CA ILE A 23 30.56 -1.78 -8.32
C ILE A 23 30.02 -2.32 -9.66
N LEU A 24 30.42 -1.74 -10.79
CA LEU A 24 30.02 -2.21 -12.14
C LEU A 24 30.59 -3.58 -12.52
N LEU A 25 31.66 -4.04 -11.85
CA LEU A 25 32.28 -5.37 -12.07
C LEU A 25 31.88 -6.41 -11.01
N LEU A 26 31.28 -5.99 -9.89
CA LEU A 26 30.70 -6.85 -8.83
C LEU A 26 29.17 -6.97 -8.93
N GLU A 27 28.56 -6.44 -9.99
CA GLU A 27 27.13 -6.61 -10.29
C GLU A 27 26.75 -8.03 -10.78
N SER A 28 27.72 -8.94 -10.89
CA SER A 28 27.46 -10.35 -11.16
C SER A 28 27.37 -11.13 -9.85
N THR A 29 26.15 -11.26 -9.30
CA THR A 29 25.62 -12.46 -8.58
C THR A 29 24.49 -12.15 -7.61
N THR A 30 24.21 -10.88 -7.27
CA THR A 30 23.11 -10.61 -6.35
C THR A 30 21.75 -10.76 -7.05
N LEU A 31 21.17 -11.96 -6.94
CA LEU A 31 19.75 -12.21 -7.14
C LEU A 31 18.98 -11.47 -6.03
N LEU A 32 18.97 -10.14 -6.08
CA LEU A 32 18.25 -9.29 -5.14
C LEU A 32 16.76 -9.48 -5.37
N ILE A 33 16.10 -10.13 -4.42
CA ILE A 33 14.66 -10.31 -4.41
C ILE A 33 14.05 -9.34 -3.40
N GLY A 34 13.12 -8.51 -3.85
CA GLY A 34 12.13 -7.91 -2.96
C GLY A 34 10.89 -8.80 -2.90
N ASN A 35 10.48 -9.21 -1.69
CA ASN A 35 9.21 -9.93 -1.41
C ASN A 35 9.11 -11.38 -1.97
N GLY A 36 10.21 -12.12 -1.94
CA GLY A 36 10.27 -13.52 -2.33
C GLY A 36 11.58 -14.20 -1.90
N THR A 37 11.66 -15.51 -2.10
CA THR A 37 12.83 -16.34 -1.77
C THR A 37 13.22 -17.23 -2.94
N HIS A 38 14.40 -17.84 -2.89
CA HIS A 38 14.82 -18.85 -3.85
C HIS A 38 15.36 -20.11 -3.16
N ASP A 39 15.39 -21.22 -3.89
CA ASP A 39 15.80 -22.56 -3.43
C ASP A 39 17.30 -22.67 -3.09
N GLN A 40 18.16 -21.90 -3.75
CA GLN A 40 19.62 -21.93 -3.59
C GLN A 40 20.15 -21.03 -2.45
N LYS A 41 19.78 -21.32 -1.19
CA LYS A 41 20.21 -20.50 -0.04
C LYS A 41 21.72 -20.57 0.22
N GLY A 42 22.38 -19.41 0.31
CA GLY A 42 23.77 -19.30 0.76
C GLY A 42 24.83 -19.63 -0.29
N LEU A 43 24.46 -19.71 -1.57
CA LEU A 43 25.40 -19.75 -2.69
C LEU A 43 25.71 -18.33 -3.14
N GLU A 44 27.00 -17.97 -3.13
CA GLU A 44 27.49 -16.71 -3.71
C GLU A 44 27.76 -16.84 -5.22
N ASP A 45 28.01 -18.07 -5.70
CA ASP A 45 28.33 -18.38 -7.10
C ASP A 45 27.40 -19.46 -7.69
N PHE A 46 26.96 -19.26 -8.95
CA PHE A 46 26.09 -20.17 -9.69
C PHE A 46 26.80 -20.73 -10.93
N PRO A 47 27.39 -21.94 -10.88
CA PRO A 47 28.09 -22.52 -12.02
C PRO A 47 27.17 -22.81 -13.22
N TYR A 48 27.77 -23.08 -14.38
CA TYR A 48 27.05 -23.53 -15.57
C TYR A 48 26.11 -24.70 -15.26
N GLY A 49 24.87 -24.61 -15.73
CA GLY A 49 23.84 -25.62 -15.49
C GLY A 49 23.13 -25.48 -14.14
N SER A 50 23.50 -24.52 -13.29
CA SER A 50 22.71 -24.17 -12.11
C SER A 50 21.32 -23.70 -12.51
N SER A 51 20.32 -24.17 -11.76
CA SER A 51 18.93 -23.72 -11.84
C SER A 51 18.53 -23.07 -10.52
N VAL A 52 17.87 -21.92 -10.59
CA VAL A 52 17.30 -21.24 -9.43
C VAL A 52 15.80 -21.16 -9.58
N THR A 53 15.08 -21.67 -8.58
CA THR A 53 13.62 -21.61 -8.52
C THR A 53 13.19 -20.60 -7.45
N TYR A 54 12.35 -19.66 -7.87
CA TYR A 54 11.82 -18.59 -7.05
C TYR A 54 10.46 -18.95 -6.46
N LEU A 55 10.26 -18.55 -5.21
CA LEU A 55 9.01 -18.67 -4.48
C LEU A 55 8.57 -17.31 -3.94
N CYS A 56 7.27 -17.04 -4.04
CA CYS A 56 6.68 -15.83 -3.48
C CYS A 56 6.51 -15.92 -1.98
N ASP A 57 6.69 -14.79 -1.30
CA ASP A 57 6.16 -14.65 0.05
C ASP A 57 4.62 -14.78 0.03
N PRO A 58 3.99 -15.26 1.11
CA PRO A 58 2.55 -15.42 1.17
C PRO A 58 1.79 -14.17 0.72
N GLY A 59 0.89 -14.34 -0.25
CA GLY A 59 0.09 -13.28 -0.83
C GLY A 59 0.66 -12.66 -2.11
N TYR A 60 1.97 -12.74 -2.36
CA TYR A 60 2.51 -12.28 -3.63
C TYR A 60 2.35 -13.33 -4.73
N ILE A 61 2.25 -12.88 -5.98
CA ILE A 61 2.28 -13.76 -7.14
C ILE A 61 3.55 -13.55 -7.96
N LEU A 62 4.02 -14.64 -8.56
CA LEU A 62 5.19 -14.66 -9.41
C LEU A 62 4.77 -14.26 -10.82
N ILE A 63 5.40 -13.22 -11.36
CA ILE A 63 5.26 -12.79 -12.75
C ILE A 63 6.57 -13.10 -13.49
N GLY A 64 6.48 -14.00 -14.48
CA GLY A 64 7.61 -14.47 -15.28
C GLY A 64 7.89 -15.96 -15.08
N SER A 65 9.08 -16.40 -15.45
CA SER A 65 9.53 -17.78 -15.24
C SER A 65 9.91 -17.97 -13.78
N ALA A 66 9.29 -18.96 -13.12
CA ALA A 66 9.62 -19.30 -11.74
C ALA A 66 11.02 -19.92 -11.60
N THR A 67 11.56 -20.48 -12.68
CA THR A 67 12.91 -21.07 -12.71
C THR A 67 13.71 -20.46 -13.85
N ILE A 68 14.97 -20.11 -13.57
CA ILE A 68 15.95 -19.66 -14.56
C ILE A 68 17.22 -20.51 -14.45
N HIS A 69 17.95 -20.63 -15.55
CA HIS A 69 19.14 -21.47 -15.68
C HIS A 69 20.37 -20.68 -16.11
N CYS A 70 21.51 -20.98 -15.53
CA CYS A 70 22.79 -20.41 -15.92
C CYS A 70 23.31 -21.12 -17.17
N LEU A 71 23.37 -20.38 -18.29
CA LEU A 71 23.85 -20.88 -19.57
C LEU A 71 25.37 -21.00 -19.58
N SER A 72 25.91 -21.70 -20.58
CA SER A 72 27.36 -21.85 -20.76
C SER A 72 28.08 -20.53 -21.03
N SER A 73 27.33 -19.47 -21.40
CA SER A 73 27.82 -18.10 -21.51
C SER A 73 28.03 -17.40 -20.17
N GLY A 74 27.64 -18.02 -19.05
CA GLY A 74 27.62 -17.37 -17.73
C GLY A 74 26.47 -16.39 -17.53
N VAL A 75 25.50 -16.38 -18.45
CA VAL A 75 24.31 -15.52 -18.41
C VAL A 75 23.07 -16.38 -18.13
N TRP A 76 22.13 -15.86 -17.34
CA TRP A 76 20.85 -16.51 -17.10
C TRP A 76 19.99 -16.56 -18.37
N ASP A 77 19.26 -17.64 -18.57
CA ASP A 77 18.35 -17.87 -19.71
C ASP A 77 17.09 -16.98 -19.70
N GLY A 78 16.84 -16.28 -18.60
CA GLY A 78 15.71 -15.38 -18.44
C GLY A 78 15.93 -14.34 -17.34
N PRO A 79 15.10 -13.29 -17.32
CA PRO A 79 15.14 -12.28 -16.27
C PRO A 79 14.64 -12.85 -14.94
N VAL A 80 15.11 -12.29 -13.83
CA VAL A 80 14.59 -12.57 -12.49
C VAL A 80 13.07 -12.26 -12.47
N PRO A 81 12.23 -13.16 -11.96
CA PRO A 81 10.80 -12.93 -11.91
C PRO A 81 10.43 -11.79 -10.98
N LYS A 82 9.32 -11.12 -11.27
CA LYS A 82 8.79 -10.03 -10.45
C LYS A 82 7.75 -10.57 -9.48
N PHE A 83 7.74 -10.03 -8.27
CA PHE A 83 6.71 -10.31 -7.28
C PHE A 83 5.73 -9.15 -7.26
N ALA A 84 4.48 -9.40 -7.66
CA ALA A 84 3.45 -8.37 -7.71
C ALA A 84 2.25 -8.76 -6.88
N GLY A 85 1.62 -7.77 -6.26
CA GLY A 85 0.43 -7.98 -5.47
C GLY A 85 -0.02 -6.67 -4.84
N CYS A 86 -1.33 -6.46 -4.79
CA CYS A 86 -1.92 -5.29 -4.18
C CYS A 86 -2.57 -5.71 -2.84
N PRO A 87 -1.95 -5.44 -1.68
CA PRO A 87 -2.62 -5.65 -0.40
C PRO A 87 -3.78 -4.66 -0.26
N PRO A 88 -4.99 -5.08 0.17
CA PRO A 88 -6.13 -4.18 0.27
C PRO A 88 -5.86 -3.09 1.32
N PRO A 89 -6.02 -1.81 0.97
CA PRO A 89 -5.90 -0.74 1.93
C PRO A 89 -6.96 -0.86 3.01
N PHE A 90 -6.53 -0.72 4.27
CA PHE A 90 -7.45 -0.56 5.39
C PHE A 90 -8.12 0.81 5.34
N ILE A 91 -9.43 0.83 5.64
CA ILE A 91 -10.21 2.06 5.82
C ILE A 91 -10.88 2.05 7.20
N GLN A 92 -10.99 3.21 7.84
CA GLN A 92 -11.72 3.36 9.10
C GLN A 92 -13.22 3.54 8.82
N ASN A 93 -14.07 3.01 9.69
CA ASN A 93 -15.55 3.10 9.60
C ASN A 93 -16.11 2.58 8.28
N GLY A 94 -15.53 1.47 7.81
CA GLY A 94 -15.94 0.78 6.61
C GLY A 94 -15.19 -0.52 6.43
N GLY A 95 -15.45 -1.16 5.29
CA GLY A 95 -14.80 -2.39 4.88
C GLY A 95 -14.76 -2.51 3.38
N HIS A 96 -14.38 -3.69 2.91
CA HIS A 96 -14.34 -4.00 1.50
C HIS A 96 -14.85 -5.42 1.21
N SER A 97 -15.23 -5.65 -0.05
CA SER A 97 -15.91 -6.85 -0.54
C SER A 97 -15.13 -8.17 -0.41
N SER A 98 -13.87 -8.14 0.00
CA SER A 98 -13.00 -9.33 0.04
C SER A 98 -12.20 -9.37 1.32
N GLN A 99 -12.88 -9.70 2.42
CA GLN A 99 -12.29 -9.79 3.76
C GLN A 99 -11.35 -11.01 3.95
N GLN A 100 -11.22 -11.89 2.95
CA GLN A 100 -10.50 -13.17 3.07
C GLN A 100 -9.21 -13.23 2.23
N ALA A 101 -9.05 -12.35 1.22
CA ALA A 101 -7.84 -12.31 0.42
C ALA A 101 -6.81 -11.37 1.05
N ALA A 102 -5.65 -11.91 1.44
CA ALA A 102 -4.55 -11.11 1.98
C ALA A 102 -3.96 -10.16 0.93
N VAL A 103 -4.00 -10.54 -0.36
CA VAL A 103 -3.41 -9.79 -1.47
C VAL A 103 -4.18 -10.06 -2.77
N PHE A 104 -4.27 -9.04 -3.62
CA PHE A 104 -4.97 -9.06 -4.90
C PHE A 104 -3.98 -9.07 -6.07
N THR A 105 -4.34 -9.75 -7.15
CA THR A 105 -3.50 -9.87 -8.36
C THR A 105 -4.01 -8.95 -9.46
N ARG A 106 -3.20 -8.78 -10.52
CA ARG A 106 -3.53 -7.99 -11.70
C ARG A 106 -4.97 -8.21 -12.17
N GLY A 107 -5.71 -7.11 -12.30
CA GLY A 107 -7.09 -7.08 -12.78
C GLY A 107 -8.15 -7.43 -11.74
N MET A 108 -7.76 -7.93 -10.55
CA MET A 108 -8.71 -8.10 -9.46
C MET A 108 -9.21 -6.74 -8.97
N VAL A 109 -10.47 -6.74 -8.50
CA VAL A 109 -11.20 -5.55 -8.10
C VAL A 109 -11.63 -5.64 -6.64
N VAL A 110 -11.52 -4.51 -5.93
CA VAL A 110 -12.02 -4.35 -4.57
C VAL A 110 -13.06 -3.25 -4.55
N THR A 111 -14.22 -3.56 -3.96
CA THR A 111 -15.29 -2.58 -3.74
C THR A 111 -15.35 -2.23 -2.27
N TYR A 112 -15.27 -0.94 -1.96
CA TYR A 112 -15.36 -0.41 -0.60
C TYR A 112 -16.79 -0.04 -0.22
N THR A 113 -17.07 -0.18 1.07
CA THR A 113 -18.35 0.17 1.70
C THR A 113 -18.08 0.84 3.03
N CYS A 114 -18.81 1.91 3.33
CA CYS A 114 -18.75 2.56 4.64
C CYS A 114 -19.80 2.00 5.59
N ASP A 115 -19.50 2.05 6.88
CA ASP A 115 -20.43 1.66 7.93
C ASP A 115 -21.62 2.63 7.99
N SER A 116 -22.71 2.21 8.65
CA SER A 116 -23.90 3.04 8.81
C SER A 116 -23.56 4.40 9.45
N GLY A 117 -23.99 5.49 8.81
CA GLY A 117 -23.71 6.85 9.28
C GLY A 117 -22.43 7.46 8.72
N TYR A 118 -21.75 6.78 7.80
CA TYR A 118 -20.60 7.31 7.06
C TYR A 118 -20.87 7.29 5.56
N ASN A 119 -20.44 8.34 4.86
CA ASN A 119 -20.50 8.42 3.40
C ASN A 119 -19.11 8.17 2.80
N LEU A 120 -19.07 7.51 1.64
CA LEU A 120 -17.83 7.21 0.95
C LEU A 120 -17.40 8.41 0.11
N THR A 121 -16.19 8.90 0.39
CA THR A 121 -15.52 9.97 -0.35
C THR A 121 -14.32 9.40 -1.09
N GLY A 122 -14.37 9.43 -2.43
CA GLY A 122 -13.35 8.87 -3.32
C GLY A 122 -13.91 7.81 -4.26
N GLU A 123 -13.01 7.04 -4.88
CA GLU A 123 -13.41 5.95 -5.78
C GLU A 123 -13.87 4.74 -4.98
N LYS A 124 -15.09 4.27 -5.27
CA LYS A 124 -15.68 3.13 -4.55
C LYS A 124 -15.02 1.82 -4.95
N THR A 125 -14.59 1.73 -6.20
CA THR A 125 -14.12 0.48 -6.81
C THR A 125 -12.72 0.66 -7.39
N ILE A 126 -11.74 -0.05 -6.84
CA ILE A 126 -10.35 0.04 -7.28
C ILE A 126 -9.86 -1.32 -7.77
N TYR A 127 -8.90 -1.32 -8.69
CA TYR A 127 -8.34 -2.55 -9.26
C TYR A 127 -6.82 -2.59 -9.14
N CYS A 128 -6.28 -3.80 -9.03
CA CYS A 128 -4.84 -4.01 -9.00
C CYS A 128 -4.26 -3.92 -10.42
N THR A 129 -3.34 -2.99 -10.63
CA THR A 129 -2.72 -2.73 -11.93
C THR A 129 -1.64 -3.76 -12.25
N ASP A 130 -1.17 -3.74 -13.50
CA ASP A 130 -0.06 -4.56 -14.00
C ASP A 130 1.26 -4.32 -13.24
N LEU A 131 1.37 -3.16 -12.57
CA LEU A 131 2.53 -2.76 -11.80
C LEU A 131 2.47 -3.24 -10.34
N GLY A 132 1.41 -3.96 -9.94
CA GLY A 132 1.23 -4.39 -8.55
C GLY A 132 0.83 -3.23 -7.62
N THR A 133 0.25 -2.16 -8.16
CA THR A 133 -0.28 -1.01 -7.39
C THR A 133 -1.77 -0.84 -7.64
N TRP A 134 -2.48 -0.25 -6.68
CA TRP A 134 -3.91 0.08 -6.85
C TRP A 134 -4.12 1.22 -7.85
N SER A 135 -5.18 1.12 -8.65
CA SER A 135 -5.56 2.12 -9.65
C SER A 135 -5.91 3.49 -9.05
N PHE A 136 -6.42 3.51 -7.82
CA PHE A 136 -6.74 4.71 -7.05
C PHE A 136 -6.34 4.53 -5.58
N PRO A 137 -6.11 5.64 -4.85
CA PRO A 137 -5.92 5.58 -3.40
C PRO A 137 -7.18 5.06 -2.70
N ALA A 138 -7.02 4.56 -1.48
CA ALA A 138 -8.13 4.12 -0.65
C ALA A 138 -9.16 5.24 -0.43
N PRO A 139 -10.46 4.96 -0.55
CA PRO A 139 -11.49 5.94 -0.23
C PRO A 139 -11.53 6.21 1.27
N ARG A 140 -12.18 7.30 1.65
CA ARG A 140 -12.39 7.68 3.06
C ARG A 140 -13.86 7.58 3.39
N CYS A 141 -14.16 7.08 4.57
CA CYS A 141 -15.51 7.12 5.13
C CYS A 141 -15.62 8.34 6.03
N GLU A 142 -16.39 9.32 5.59
CA GLU A 142 -16.62 10.56 6.33
C GLU A 142 -17.96 10.51 7.03
N GLY A 143 -17.99 10.88 8.32
CA GLY A 143 -19.22 10.87 9.09
C GLY A 143 -20.29 11.73 8.43
N MET A 144 -21.47 11.16 8.21
CA MET A 144 -22.62 11.89 7.71
C MET A 144 -23.01 12.94 8.75
N LEU A 145 -23.18 14.17 8.28
CA LEU A 145 -23.65 15.25 9.13
C LEU A 145 -25.17 15.30 9.04
N PHE A 146 -25.80 15.53 10.19
CA PHE A 146 -27.25 15.61 10.31
C PHE A 146 -27.70 17.05 10.57
N ARG A 147 -28.66 17.50 9.76
CA ARG A 147 -29.34 18.78 9.89
C ARG A 147 -30.69 18.57 10.56
N ILE A 148 -30.94 19.27 11.67
CA ILE A 148 -32.25 19.31 12.31
C ILE A 148 -33.21 20.11 11.43
N VAL A 149 -34.32 19.50 11.01
CA VAL A 149 -35.39 20.19 10.25
C VAL A 149 -36.63 20.42 11.09
N HIS A 150 -36.86 19.59 12.10
CA HIS A 150 -37.96 19.74 13.03
C HIS A 150 -37.53 19.30 14.42
N CYS A 151 -37.82 20.13 15.42
CA CYS A 151 -37.63 19.77 16.82
C CYS A 151 -38.97 19.82 17.54
N GLY A 152 -39.38 18.68 18.08
CA GLY A 152 -40.56 18.54 18.93
C GLY A 152 -40.16 18.26 20.37
N SER A 153 -41.13 18.26 21.28
CA SER A 153 -40.90 18.04 22.71
C SER A 153 -40.51 16.60 23.08
N ARG A 154 -40.66 15.65 22.15
CA ARG A 154 -40.34 14.21 22.35
C ARG A 154 -39.36 13.64 21.33
N ASN A 155 -39.26 14.24 20.14
CA ASN A 155 -38.45 13.75 19.04
C ASN A 155 -37.92 14.91 18.20
N ALA A 156 -36.86 14.63 17.45
CA ALA A 156 -36.33 15.54 16.45
C ALA A 156 -36.21 14.79 15.11
N ILE A 157 -36.50 15.49 14.02
CA ILE A 157 -36.38 14.98 12.65
C ILE A 157 -35.12 15.59 12.05
N TYR A 158 -34.32 14.72 11.44
CA TYR A 158 -33.04 15.07 10.84
C TYR A 158 -33.05 14.76 9.34
N THR A 159 -32.29 15.53 8.57
CA THR A 159 -31.93 15.25 7.18
C THR A 159 -30.41 15.30 7.03
N MET A 160 -29.89 14.94 5.85
CA MET A 160 -28.46 15.07 5.54
C MET A 160 -28.06 16.56 5.48
N GLY A 161 -27.00 16.93 6.20
CA GLY A 161 -26.44 18.28 6.19
C GLY A 161 -25.85 18.72 7.53
N LYS A 162 -25.22 19.89 7.57
CA LYS A 162 -24.72 20.46 8.84
C LYS A 162 -25.85 21.21 9.55
N SER A 163 -26.10 20.88 10.82
CA SER A 163 -26.83 21.79 11.73
C SER A 163 -25.88 22.87 12.22
N SER A 164 -26.34 24.11 12.29
CA SER A 164 -25.66 25.15 13.05
C SER A 164 -25.69 24.84 14.55
N LEU A 165 -24.71 25.36 15.29
CA LEU A 165 -24.65 25.20 16.74
C LEU A 165 -25.90 25.79 17.43
N GLU A 166 -26.48 26.85 16.85
CA GLU A 166 -27.69 27.49 17.38
C GLU A 166 -28.96 26.67 17.10
N GLU A 167 -29.09 26.01 15.94
CA GLU A 167 -30.15 25.04 15.67
C GLU A 167 -30.09 23.86 16.67
N LEU A 168 -28.88 23.34 16.92
CA LEU A 168 -28.64 22.29 17.93
C LEU A 168 -29.04 22.73 19.33
N LYS A 169 -28.54 23.88 19.81
CA LYS A 169 -28.86 24.42 21.14
C LYS A 169 -30.35 24.69 21.31
N THR A 170 -31.02 25.20 20.28
CA THR A 170 -32.46 25.49 20.32
C THR A 170 -33.27 24.22 20.45
N CYS A 171 -32.89 23.16 19.73
CA CYS A 171 -33.56 21.88 19.84
C CYS A 171 -33.29 21.17 21.19
N LEU A 172 -32.05 21.20 21.68
CA LEU A 172 -31.68 20.64 22.98
C LEU A 172 -32.45 21.30 24.15
N ARG A 173 -32.80 22.59 24.04
CA ARG A 173 -33.63 23.31 25.02
C ARG A 173 -35.08 22.80 25.07
N GLN A 174 -35.60 22.23 23.98
CA GLN A 174 -36.97 21.71 23.88
C GLN A 174 -37.10 20.24 24.30
N LEU A 175 -35.99 19.50 24.41
CA LEU A 175 -35.94 18.11 24.85
C LEU A 175 -35.70 18.06 26.37
N PRO A 176 -36.72 17.84 27.23
CA PRO A 176 -36.61 18.12 28.66
C PRO A 176 -35.61 17.23 29.40
N LYS A 177 -35.21 16.06 28.85
CA LYS A 177 -34.18 15.16 29.40
C LYS A 177 -33.58 14.28 28.29
N LEU A 178 -32.37 14.59 27.79
CA LEU A 178 -31.64 13.66 26.90
C LEU A 178 -31.07 12.51 27.74
N ARG A 179 -31.64 11.31 27.59
CA ARG A 179 -30.98 10.06 28.05
C ARG A 179 -30.43 9.18 26.92
N SER A 180 -30.79 9.41 25.66
CA SER A 180 -30.03 8.91 24.51
C SER A 180 -30.53 9.60 23.22
N LEU A 181 -29.61 10.00 22.33
CA LEU A 181 -29.94 10.39 20.95
C LEU A 181 -30.10 9.10 20.14
N GLN A 182 -31.33 8.73 19.80
CA GLN A 182 -31.57 7.73 18.76
C GLN A 182 -31.74 8.44 17.41
N ILE A 183 -30.72 8.31 16.56
CA ILE A 183 -30.77 8.76 15.17
C ILE A 183 -31.64 7.75 14.42
N PHE A 184 -32.88 8.12 14.10
CA PHE A 184 -33.70 7.34 13.19
C PHE A 184 -33.25 7.64 11.76
N GLN A 185 -32.49 6.72 11.16
CA GLN A 185 -32.28 6.69 9.71
C GLN A 185 -33.54 6.07 9.08
N ASN A 186 -34.33 6.88 8.38
CA ASN A 186 -35.34 6.35 7.46
C ASN A 186 -34.61 5.90 6.19
N TYR A 187 -34.77 4.62 5.86
CA TYR A 187 -34.28 3.94 4.67
C TYR A 187 -35.00 4.43 3.41
#